data_AF-A0A2G6DME7-F1
#
_entry.id   AF-A0A2G6DME7-F1
#
_cell.length_a   1.000
_cell.length_b   1.000
_cell.length_c   1.000
_cell.angle_alpha   90.00
_cell.angle_beta   90.00
_cell.angle_gamma   90.00
#
_symmetry.space_group_name_H-M   'P 1'
#
loop_
_entity.id
_entity.type
_entity.pdbx_description
1 polymer ?
#
loop_
_entity_poly.entity_id
_entity_poly.type
_entity_poly.pdbx_seq_one_letter_code
_entity_poly.pdbx_strand_id
1 'polypeptide(L)'
;MSAREEILGRIRAATSDVTEADPVLDVPVDWVYGQPTPLPDVLDTFVDNIEEYGARIVRTPASGTSEAIVVALKELGAKSVVVPRGVPAAWSDAVQQAGIEVVRDEPQLTHAELNRVDAVLTGS
;
A
#
# COMPACT_ATOMS: atom_id res chain seq x y z
N MET A 1 -51.00 5.37 0.08
CA MET A 1 -49.75 4.79 -0.45
C MET A 1 -48.59 5.35 0.36
N SER A 2 -47.75 4.50 0.92
CA SER A 2 -46.52 4.91 1.61
C SER A 2 -45.38 5.10 0.61
N ALA A 3 -44.36 5.89 0.96
CA ALA A 3 -43.15 6.07 0.14
C ALA A 3 -42.47 4.73 -0.22
N ARG A 4 -42.54 3.73 0.68
CA ARG A 4 -42.05 2.37 0.44
C ARG A 4 -42.78 1.69 -0.71
N GLU A 5 -44.11 1.82 -0.76
CA GLU A 5 -44.93 1.22 -1.82
C GLU A 5 -44.65 1.86 -3.18
N GLU A 6 -44.44 3.18 -3.20
CA GLU A 6 -44.06 3.92 -4.41
C GLU A 6 -42.69 3.46 -4.94
N ILE A 7 -41.68 3.37 -4.08
CA ILE A 7 -40.33 2.92 -4.46
C ILE A 7 -40.35 1.46 -4.97
N LEU A 8 -41.02 0.55 -4.25
CA LEU A 8 -41.14 -0.85 -4.69
C LEU A 8 -41.98 -1.02 -5.97
N GLY A 9 -42.91 -0.10 -6.22
CA GLY A 9 -43.64 -0.03 -7.50
C GLY A 9 -42.70 0.33 -8.66
N ARG A 10 -41.85 1.34 -8.48
CA ARG A 10 -40.87 1.78 -9.49
C ARG A 10 -39.83 0.71 -9.79
N ILE A 11 -39.29 0.04 -8.76
CA ILE A 11 -38.32 -1.04 -8.93
C ILE A 11 -38.93 -2.17 -9.76
N ARG A 12 -40.14 -2.64 -9.40
CA ARG A 12 -40.81 -3.72 -10.15
C ARG A 12 -41.12 -3.36 -11.60
N ALA A 13 -41.51 -2.11 -11.86
CA ALA A 13 -41.75 -1.65 -13.22
C ALA A 13 -40.44 -1.62 -14.03
N ALA A 14 -39.36 -1.13 -13.43
CA ALA A 14 -38.04 -1.01 -14.06
C ALA A 14 -37.33 -2.34 -14.31
N THR A 15 -37.68 -3.41 -13.58
CA THR A 15 -37.11 -4.75 -13.75
C THR A 15 -38.09 -5.73 -14.40
N SER A 16 -39.15 -5.24 -15.04
CA SER A 16 -40.21 -6.10 -15.60
C SER A 16 -39.79 -6.89 -16.85
N ASP A 17 -38.72 -6.43 -17.50
CA ASP A 17 -38.06 -7.02 -18.66
C ASP A 17 -36.92 -7.99 -18.30
N VAL A 18 -36.55 -8.08 -17.02
CA VAL A 18 -35.59 -9.06 -16.51
C VAL A 18 -36.29 -10.42 -16.41
N THR A 19 -36.09 -11.26 -17.43
CA THR A 19 -36.70 -12.59 -17.50
C THR A 19 -35.87 -13.69 -16.85
N GLU A 20 -34.58 -13.45 -16.65
CA GLU A 20 -33.66 -14.35 -15.97
C GLU A 20 -33.28 -13.76 -14.60
N ALA A 21 -33.56 -14.50 -13.54
CA ALA A 21 -33.34 -14.06 -12.17
C ALA A 21 -31.94 -14.42 -11.66
N ASP A 22 -31.29 -15.42 -12.27
CA ASP A 22 -29.89 -15.73 -12.02
C ASP A 22 -28.99 -14.83 -12.88
N PRO A 23 -28.32 -13.82 -12.29
CA PRO A 23 -27.50 -12.88 -13.06
C PRO A 23 -26.36 -13.55 -13.82
N VAL A 24 -25.92 -14.75 -13.39
CA VAL A 24 -24.87 -15.52 -14.09
C VAL A 24 -25.40 -16.12 -15.40
N LEU A 25 -26.69 -16.42 -15.46
CA LEU A 25 -27.36 -16.94 -16.66
C LEU A 25 -27.83 -15.81 -17.59
N ASP A 26 -28.18 -14.64 -17.04
CA ASP A 26 -28.62 -13.47 -17.81
C ASP A 26 -27.46 -12.87 -18.63
N VAL A 27 -26.29 -12.71 -18.00
CA VAL A 27 -25.06 -12.27 -18.67
C VAL A 27 -23.89 -13.14 -18.19
N PRO A 28 -23.28 -13.96 -19.07
CA PRO A 28 -22.09 -14.73 -18.73
C PRO A 28 -21.00 -13.81 -18.17
N VAL A 29 -20.56 -14.12 -16.96
CA VAL A 29 -19.48 -13.39 -16.27
C VAL A 29 -18.17 -14.11 -16.58
N ASP A 30 -17.49 -13.70 -17.64
CA ASP A 30 -16.28 -14.37 -18.14
C ASP A 30 -15.00 -14.03 -17.37
N TRP A 31 -15.10 -13.27 -16.27
CA TRP A 31 -13.94 -12.90 -15.44
C TRP A 31 -13.85 -13.76 -14.18
N VAL A 32 -12.63 -14.04 -13.76
CA VAL A 32 -12.32 -14.87 -12.58
C VAL A 32 -11.66 -14.01 -11.53
N TYR A 33 -12.09 -14.13 -10.27
CA TYR A 33 -11.46 -13.46 -9.14
C TYR A 33 -9.99 -13.89 -8.97
N GLY A 34 -9.15 -12.98 -8.47
CA GLY A 34 -7.75 -13.26 -8.20
C GLY A 34 -6.86 -13.36 -9.44
N GLN A 35 -7.38 -13.03 -10.62
CA GLN A 35 -6.54 -12.89 -11.82
C GLN A 35 -5.77 -11.57 -11.77
N PRO A 36 -4.50 -11.56 -12.23
CA PRO A 36 -3.76 -10.33 -12.36
C PRO A 36 -4.42 -9.43 -13.41
N THR A 37 -4.59 -8.15 -13.09
CA THR A 37 -4.99 -7.16 -14.07
C THR A 37 -3.82 -6.94 -15.05
N PRO A 38 -4.00 -7.15 -16.36
CA PRO A 38 -2.95 -6.88 -17.32
C PRO A 38 -2.63 -5.39 -17.34
N LEU A 39 -1.40 -5.05 -16.95
CA LEU A 39 -0.86 -3.71 -17.00
C LEU A 39 0.23 -3.65 -18.07
N PRO A 40 0.16 -2.72 -19.04
CA PRO A 40 1.18 -2.55 -20.07
C PRO A 40 2.58 -2.29 -19.48
N ASP A 41 2.65 -1.48 -18.42
CA ASP A 41 3.86 -1.24 -17.64
C ASP A 41 3.52 -1.23 -16.14
N VAL A 42 3.87 -2.32 -15.46
CA VAL A 42 3.63 -2.49 -14.03
C VAL A 42 4.44 -1.50 -13.19
N LEU A 43 5.68 -1.19 -13.59
CA LEU A 43 6.58 -0.36 -12.80
C LEU A 43 6.20 1.11 -12.91
N ASP A 44 5.90 1.59 -14.10
CA ASP A 44 5.44 2.97 -14.30
C ASP A 44 4.07 3.17 -13.64
N THR A 45 3.14 2.22 -13.78
CA THR A 45 1.85 2.28 -13.06
C THR A 45 2.03 2.30 -11.54
N PHE A 46 2.97 1.52 -11.01
CA PHE A 46 3.27 1.55 -9.57
C PHE A 46 3.80 2.91 -9.13
N VAL A 47 4.70 3.51 -9.91
CA VAL A 47 5.25 4.84 -9.62
C VAL A 47 4.18 5.91 -9.65
N ASP A 48 3.35 5.92 -10.69
CA ASP A 48 2.23 6.88 -10.81
C ASP A 48 1.30 6.79 -9.60
N ASN A 49 0.95 5.57 -9.19
CA ASN A 49 0.08 5.36 -8.02
C ASN A 49 0.71 5.85 -6.70
N ILE A 50 2.02 5.66 -6.52
CA ILE A 50 2.73 6.13 -5.32
C ILE A 50 2.78 7.66 -5.28
N GLU A 51 3.03 8.30 -6.44
CA GLU A 51 3.05 9.76 -6.55
C GLU A 51 1.66 10.38 -6.39
N GLU A 52 0.61 9.76 -6.96
CA GLU A 52 -0.78 10.20 -6.79
C GLU A 52 -1.23 10.08 -5.32
N TYR A 53 -0.76 9.05 -4.60
CA TYR A 53 -1.00 8.90 -3.17
C TYR A 53 -0.30 9.99 -2.32
N GLY A 54 0.59 10.78 -2.91
CA GLY A 54 1.36 11.83 -2.23
C GLY A 54 2.59 11.30 -1.48
N ALA A 55 2.98 10.05 -1.72
CA ALA A 55 4.23 9.50 -1.24
C ALA A 55 5.38 9.84 -2.20
N ARG A 56 6.62 9.74 -1.71
CA ARG A 56 7.82 9.93 -2.52
C ARG A 56 8.39 8.59 -2.96
N ILE A 57 8.88 8.54 -4.18
CA ILE A 57 9.54 7.37 -4.74
C ILE A 57 10.91 7.73 -5.30
N VAL A 58 11.88 6.84 -5.07
CA VAL A 58 13.23 6.96 -5.60
C VAL A 58 13.58 5.64 -6.28
N ARG A 59 13.78 5.67 -7.60
CA ARG A 59 14.28 4.50 -8.34
C ARG A 59 15.79 4.42 -8.16
N THR A 60 16.28 3.26 -7.75
CA THR A 60 17.72 3.01 -7.55
C THR A 60 18.12 1.65 -8.08
N PRO A 61 19.37 1.47 -8.54
CA PRO A 61 19.93 0.12 -8.65
C PRO A 61 20.08 -0.49 -7.26
N ALA A 62 20.09 -1.82 -7.16
CA ALA A 62 20.24 -2.52 -5.89
C ALA A 62 21.49 -2.10 -5.09
N SER A 63 22.58 -1.72 -5.78
CA SER A 63 23.82 -1.24 -5.16
C SER A 63 23.70 0.17 -4.54
N GLY A 64 22.70 0.96 -4.95
CA GLY A 64 22.47 2.33 -4.47
C GLY A 64 21.40 2.44 -3.38
N THR A 65 20.71 1.35 -3.04
CA THR A 65 19.56 1.38 -2.12
C THR A 65 19.96 1.85 -0.72
N SER A 66 21.08 1.39 -0.16
CA SER A 66 21.57 1.83 1.16
C SER A 66 21.80 3.35 1.21
N GLU A 67 22.39 3.93 0.18
CA GLU A 67 22.67 5.37 0.12
C GLU A 67 21.37 6.17 0.00
N ALA A 68 20.44 5.73 -0.86
CA ALA A 68 19.15 6.39 -1.02
C ALA A 68 18.30 6.37 0.25
N ILE A 69 18.34 5.28 1.04
CA ILE A 69 17.70 5.21 2.35
C ILE A 69 18.28 6.28 3.28
N VAL A 70 19.61 6.41 3.35
CA VAL A 70 20.27 7.42 4.18
C VAL A 70 19.92 8.84 3.75
N VAL A 71 19.89 9.11 2.44
CA VAL A 71 19.49 10.42 1.89
C VAL A 71 18.06 10.74 2.29
N ALA A 72 17.12 9.82 2.07
CA ALA A 72 15.71 10.01 2.41
C ALA A 72 15.51 10.30 3.91
N LEU A 73 16.16 9.53 4.79
CA LEU A 73 16.08 9.75 6.24
C LEU A 73 16.62 11.12 6.67
N LYS A 74 17.73 11.57 6.05
CA LYS A 74 18.31 12.89 6.32
C LYS A 74 17.40 14.02 5.83
N GLU A 75 16.80 13.88 4.65
CA GLU A 75 15.83 14.85 4.12
C GLU A 75 14.59 14.97 5.01
N LEU A 76 14.15 13.86 5.61
CA LEU A 76 13.07 13.83 6.60
C LEU A 76 13.50 14.38 7.97
N GLY A 77 14.79 14.63 8.20
CA GLY A 77 15.34 15.06 9.48
C GLY A 77 15.30 13.98 10.57
N ALA A 78 15.21 12.70 10.18
CA ALA A 78 15.13 11.58 11.09
C ALA A 78 16.44 11.40 11.88
N LYS A 79 16.33 11.25 13.19
CA LYS A 79 17.44 10.99 14.10
C LYS A 79 17.43 9.56 14.62
N SER A 80 16.28 8.92 14.60
CA SER A 80 16.04 7.56 15.06
C SER A 80 15.18 6.77 14.07
N VAL A 81 15.54 5.51 13.86
CA VAL A 81 14.86 4.61 12.93
C VAL A 81 14.68 3.25 13.56
N VAL A 82 13.44 2.75 13.60
CA VAL A 82 13.17 1.35 13.96
C VAL A 82 13.43 0.47 12.75
N VAL A 83 14.18 -0.61 12.97
CA VAL A 83 14.49 -1.61 11.94
C VAL A 83 14.02 -2.99 12.41
N PRO A 84 12.87 -3.49 11.90
CA PRO A 84 12.37 -4.82 12.18
C PRO A 84 13.31 -5.92 11.66
N ARG A 85 13.06 -7.15 12.09
CA ARG A 85 13.74 -8.33 11.56
C ARG A 85 13.47 -8.50 10.07
N GLY A 86 14.48 -8.93 9.31
CA GLY A 86 14.38 -9.24 7.89
C GLY A 86 14.85 -8.13 6.96
N VAL A 87 15.10 -6.92 7.49
CA VAL A 87 15.76 -5.86 6.72
C VAL A 87 17.24 -6.24 6.46
N PRO A 88 17.73 -6.12 5.21
CA PRO A 88 19.13 -6.37 4.89
C PRO A 88 20.10 -5.60 5.80
N ALA A 89 21.10 -6.29 6.36
CA ALA A 89 22.05 -5.67 7.30
C ALA A 89 22.76 -4.45 6.70
N ALA A 90 23.10 -4.51 5.40
CA ALA A 90 23.75 -3.42 4.67
C ALA A 90 22.93 -2.11 4.68
N TRP A 91 21.61 -2.16 4.85
CA TRP A 91 20.79 -0.96 4.96
C TRP A 91 20.88 -0.38 6.37
N SER A 92 20.72 -1.21 7.42
CA SER A 92 20.83 -0.75 8.81
C SER A 92 22.25 -0.26 9.15
N ASP A 93 23.28 -0.92 8.61
CA ASP A 93 24.67 -0.53 8.83
C ASP A 93 24.96 0.85 8.21
N ALA A 94 24.42 1.12 7.02
CA ALA A 94 24.56 2.42 6.37
C ALA A 94 23.85 3.54 7.16
N VAL A 95 22.66 3.26 7.70
CA VAL A 95 21.92 4.20 8.58
C VAL A 95 22.72 4.50 9.84
N GLN A 96 23.27 3.48 10.50
CA GLN A 96 24.09 3.65 11.69
C GLN A 96 25.39 4.43 11.40
N GLN A 97 26.07 4.12 10.29
CA GLN A 97 27.27 4.86 9.83
C GLN A 97 26.96 6.33 9.51
N ALA A 98 25.74 6.63 9.08
CA ALA A 98 25.29 7.98 8.81
C ALA A 98 24.97 8.80 10.08
N GLY A 99 25.10 8.19 11.28
CA GLY A 99 24.88 8.84 12.57
C GLY A 99 23.40 8.87 13.00
N ILE A 100 22.55 8.06 12.38
CA ILE A 100 21.14 7.90 12.74
C ILE A 100 21.02 6.71 13.68
N GLU A 101 20.31 6.89 14.80
CA GLU A 101 20.10 5.83 15.79
C GLU A 101 19.25 4.70 15.21
N VAL A 102 19.77 3.49 15.22
CA VAL A 102 19.04 2.29 14.81
C VAL A 102 18.47 1.59 16.04
N VAL A 103 17.15 1.57 16.14
CA VAL A 103 16.41 0.91 17.23
C VAL A 103 15.90 -0.44 16.74
N ARG A 104 16.12 -1.50 17.53
CA ARG A 104 15.60 -2.85 17.24
C ARG A 104 14.32 -3.08 18.03
N ASP A 105 13.34 -3.73 17.40
CA ASP A 105 12.08 -4.14 18.02
C ASP A 105 12.19 -5.51 18.72
N GLU A 106 13.35 -5.78 19.32
CA GLU A 106 13.69 -7.03 20.00
C GLU A 106 14.47 -6.73 21.30
N PRO A 107 13.86 -6.83 22.50
CA PRO A 107 12.45 -7.17 22.74
C PRO A 107 11.48 -6.11 22.17
N GLN A 108 10.21 -6.49 22.02
CA GLN A 108 9.17 -5.63 21.48
C GLN A 108 9.12 -4.28 22.21
N LEU A 109 9.15 -3.21 21.43
CA LEU A 109 9.01 -1.84 21.89
C LEU A 109 7.58 -1.56 22.31
N THR A 110 7.44 -0.73 23.34
CA THR A 110 6.16 -0.19 23.77
C THR A 110 5.64 0.85 22.77
N HIS A 111 4.33 1.08 22.76
CA HIS A 111 3.74 2.16 21.96
C HIS A 111 4.36 3.54 22.28
N ALA A 112 4.76 3.77 23.54
CA ALA A 112 5.39 5.02 23.94
C ALA A 112 6.81 5.18 23.40
N GLU A 113 7.55 4.09 23.21
CA GLU A 113 8.85 4.10 22.55
C GLU A 113 8.68 4.33 21.05
N LEU A 114 7.78 3.59 20.40
CA LEU A 114 7.49 3.74 18.96
C LEU A 114 7.03 5.16 18.61
N ASN A 115 6.23 5.80 19.45
CA ASN A 115 5.76 7.18 19.22
C ASN A 115 6.88 8.24 19.30
N ARG A 116 8.07 7.90 19.79
CA ARG A 116 9.23 8.81 19.84
C ARG A 116 10.22 8.61 18.69
N VAL A 117 10.05 7.55 17.90
CA VAL A 117 10.95 7.25 16.78
C VAL A 117 10.51 8.05 15.56
N ASP A 118 11.48 8.55 14.79
CA ASP A 118 11.21 9.43 13.66
C ASP A 118 10.77 8.67 12.40
N ALA A 119 11.26 7.44 12.20
CA ALA A 119 10.92 6.62 11.05
C ALA A 119 11.01 5.10 11.32
N VAL A 120 10.42 4.31 10.43
CA VAL A 120 10.56 2.85 10.39
C VAL A 120 11.09 2.46 9.02
N LEU A 121 12.15 1.64 8.99
CA LEU A 121 12.68 1.07 7.76
C LEU A 121 12.19 -0.37 7.61
N THR A 122 11.40 -0.64 6.57
CA THR A 122 10.87 -1.98 6.23
C THR A 122 11.27 -2.39 4.81
N GLY A 123 11.15 -3.68 4.51
CA GLY A 123 11.25 -4.23 3.16
C GLY A 123 10.01 -5.07 2.83
N SER A 124 9.72 -5.24 1.55
CA SER A 124 8.59 -6.00 1.01
C SER A 124 9.00 -6.81 -0.21
#